data_AF-A0A7S3MQU2-F1
#
_entry.id   AF-A0A7S3MQU2-F1
#
_cell.length_a   1.000
_cell.length_b   1.000
_cell.length_c   1.000
_cell.angle_alpha   90.00
_cell.angle_beta   90.00
_cell.angle_gamma   90.00
#
_symmetry.space_group_name_H-M   'P 1'
#
loop_
_entity.id
_entity.type
_entity.pdbx_description
1 polymer ?
#
loop_
_entity_poly.entity_id
_entity_poly.type
_entity_poly.pdbx_seq_one_letter_code
_entity_poly.pdbx_strand_id
1 'polypeptide(L)'
;KANFVTECKRMELTCVPKLVKFLEDVRYAGEIKSLLSKNTEAIAHLYVIQGFDFASRDIGSPSDPYLIVTCGESVFNERDSYQDDEPNPKFNKRYDFNVSFPGAPPLVVEAYDYDLLFGDDLIGKTSIDLDDRFFNPKWVAIEEKPIETRELYHQ
;
A
#
# COMPACT_ATOMS: atom_id res chain seq x y z
N LYS A 1 19.49 -19.73 8.96
CA LYS A 1 20.28 -19.39 7.75
C LYS A 1 21.48 -18.55 8.20
N ALA A 2 22.71 -18.93 7.86
CA ALA A 2 23.88 -18.12 8.22
C ALA A 2 23.81 -16.75 7.53
N ASN A 3 24.20 -15.68 8.23
CA ASN A 3 24.32 -14.35 7.65
C ASN A 3 25.45 -14.39 6.61
N PHE A 4 25.20 -13.88 5.39
CA PHE A 4 26.17 -13.80 4.29
C PHE A 4 27.53 -13.28 4.73
N VAL A 5 27.48 -12.21 5.54
CA VAL A 5 28.66 -11.52 6.07
C VAL A 5 29.48 -12.45 6.96
N THR A 6 28.83 -13.35 7.70
CA THR A 6 29.49 -14.35 8.55
C THR A 6 30.17 -15.44 7.70
N GLU A 7 29.58 -15.79 6.57
CA GLU A 7 30.13 -16.79 5.65
C GLU A 7 31.33 -16.23 4.87
N CYS A 8 31.22 -15.00 4.35
CA CYS A 8 32.35 -14.29 3.74
C CYS A 8 33.51 -14.07 4.71
N LYS A 9 33.23 -13.80 6.00
CA LYS A 9 34.25 -13.74 7.06
C LYS A 9 34.97 -15.07 7.27
N ARG A 10 34.24 -16.19 7.28
CA ARG A 10 34.83 -17.54 7.41
C ARG A 10 35.72 -17.92 6.23
N MET A 11 35.40 -17.41 5.05
CA MET A 11 36.16 -17.64 3.82
C MET A 11 37.30 -16.62 3.62
N GLU A 12 37.55 -15.75 4.60
CA GLU A 12 38.54 -14.64 4.52
C GLU A 12 38.32 -13.67 3.34
N LEU A 13 37.13 -13.71 2.72
CA LEU A 13 36.80 -12.90 1.54
C LEU A 13 36.64 -11.41 1.87
N THR A 14 36.56 -11.05 3.15
CA THR A 14 36.41 -9.66 3.59
C THR A 14 37.57 -8.75 3.18
N CYS A 15 38.75 -9.31 2.86
CA CYS A 15 39.88 -8.55 2.31
C CYS A 15 39.74 -8.22 0.81
N VAL A 16 38.71 -8.76 0.13
CA VAL A 16 38.42 -8.55 -1.29
C VAL A 16 37.01 -7.95 -1.47
N PRO A 17 36.81 -6.66 -1.15
CA PRO A 17 35.47 -6.05 -1.09
C PRO A 17 34.69 -6.12 -2.42
N LYS A 18 35.40 -6.11 -3.56
CA LYS A 18 34.77 -6.25 -4.89
C LYS A 18 34.13 -7.63 -5.09
N LEU A 19 34.79 -8.70 -4.63
CA LEU A 19 34.30 -10.06 -4.78
C LEU A 19 33.13 -10.32 -3.81
N VAL A 20 33.22 -9.79 -2.58
CA VAL A 20 32.11 -9.84 -1.61
C VAL A 20 30.86 -9.19 -2.21
N LYS A 21 30.98 -7.95 -2.73
CA LYS A 21 29.85 -7.25 -3.36
C LYS A 21 29.29 -8.03 -4.56
N PHE A 22 30.15 -8.56 -5.43
CA PHE A 22 29.70 -9.37 -6.57
C PHE A 22 28.91 -10.61 -6.12
N LEU A 23 29.39 -11.31 -5.09
CA LEU A 23 28.69 -12.47 -4.54
C LEU A 23 27.38 -12.08 -3.84
N GLU A 24 27.31 -10.92 -3.18
CA GLU A 24 26.06 -10.35 -2.64
C GLU A 24 25.07 -10.10 -3.77
N ASP A 25 25.50 -9.42 -4.83
CA ASP A 25 24.67 -9.08 -5.99
C ASP A 25 24.15 -10.36 -6.69
N VAL A 26 25.02 -11.36 -6.91
CA VAL A 26 24.64 -12.65 -7.51
C VAL A 26 23.64 -13.41 -6.63
N ARG A 27 23.85 -13.42 -5.31
CA ARG A 27 22.92 -14.08 -4.39
C ARG A 27 21.57 -13.38 -4.37
N TYR A 28 21.58 -12.05 -4.29
CA TYR A 28 20.39 -11.21 -4.31
C TYR A 28 19.58 -11.44 -5.61
N ALA A 29 20.25 -11.50 -6.76
CA ALA A 29 19.61 -11.84 -8.03
C ALA A 29 18.98 -13.24 -8.01
N GLY A 30 19.64 -14.23 -7.40
CA GLY A 30 19.09 -15.57 -7.22
C GLY A 30 17.86 -15.62 -6.31
N GLU A 31 17.89 -14.88 -5.19
CA GLU A 31 16.78 -14.76 -4.24
C GLU A 31 15.57 -14.08 -4.88
N ILE A 32 15.77 -12.94 -5.57
CA ILE A 32 14.70 -12.26 -6.33
C ILE A 32 14.11 -13.19 -7.37
N LYS A 33 14.96 -13.85 -8.19
CA LYS A 33 14.47 -14.76 -9.23
C LYS A 33 13.61 -15.87 -8.65
N SER A 34 14.00 -16.42 -7.50
CA SER A 34 13.20 -17.43 -6.80
C SER A 34 11.86 -16.87 -6.33
N LEU A 35 11.85 -15.68 -5.74
CA LEU A 35 10.62 -15.04 -5.24
C LEU A 35 9.66 -14.71 -6.38
N LEU A 36 10.17 -14.13 -7.47
CA LEU A 36 9.36 -13.77 -8.63
C LEU A 36 8.87 -14.98 -9.44
N SER A 37 9.54 -16.12 -9.33
CA SER A 37 9.14 -17.34 -10.05
C SER A 37 7.98 -18.09 -9.42
N LYS A 38 7.63 -17.77 -8.17
CA LYS A 38 6.57 -18.43 -7.42
C LYS A 38 5.35 -17.52 -7.39
N ASN A 39 4.27 -17.95 -8.04
CA ASN A 39 2.99 -17.30 -7.84
C ASN A 39 2.42 -17.66 -6.44
N THR A 40 1.99 -16.66 -5.69
CA THR A 40 1.41 -16.78 -4.35
C THR A 40 0.09 -16.03 -4.28
N GLU A 41 -1.01 -16.77 -4.15
CA GLU A 41 -2.34 -16.22 -3.86
C GLU A 41 -2.44 -15.79 -2.38
N ALA A 42 -3.04 -14.64 -2.13
CA ALA A 42 -3.22 -14.09 -0.80
C ALA A 42 -4.47 -13.19 -0.73
N ILE A 43 -4.85 -12.81 0.48
CA ILE A 43 -5.88 -11.79 0.73
C ILE A 43 -5.21 -10.57 1.35
N ALA A 44 -5.33 -9.41 0.70
CA ALA A 44 -4.93 -8.13 1.24
C ALA A 44 -6.10 -7.51 2.03
N HIS A 45 -5.90 -7.32 3.33
CA HIS A 45 -6.86 -6.62 4.19
C HIS A 45 -6.45 -5.15 4.29
N LEU A 46 -7.33 -4.25 3.85
CA LEU A 46 -7.19 -2.81 4.07
C LEU A 46 -8.13 -2.38 5.19
N TYR A 47 -7.58 -1.76 6.23
CA TYR A 47 -8.35 -1.12 7.28
C TYR A 47 -8.26 0.38 7.11
N VAL A 48 -9.40 1.04 6.90
CA VAL A 48 -9.47 2.51 6.82
C VAL A 48 -10.19 3.01 8.06
N ILE A 49 -9.44 3.74 8.90
CA ILE A 49 -9.93 4.20 10.20
C ILE A 49 -10.65 5.54 10.04
N GLN A 50 -9.94 6.57 9.59
CA GLN A 50 -10.48 7.93 9.46
C GLN A 50 -9.67 8.79 8.48
N GLY A 51 -10.29 9.86 8.00
CA GLY A 51 -9.65 10.99 7.32
C GLY A 51 -9.33 12.12 8.29
N PHE A 52 -8.50 13.06 7.84
CA PHE A 52 -8.16 14.26 8.57
C PHE A 52 -8.06 15.43 7.60
N ASP A 53 -8.67 16.55 7.95
CA ASP A 53 -8.57 17.82 7.23
C ASP A 53 -8.80 17.68 5.71
N PHE A 54 -9.88 17.00 5.35
CA PHE A 54 -10.26 16.83 3.94
C PHE A 54 -10.60 18.18 3.32
N ALA A 55 -10.08 18.40 2.11
CA ALA A 55 -10.27 19.65 1.39
C ALA A 55 -11.71 19.79 0.90
N SER A 56 -12.37 20.87 1.33
CA SER A 56 -13.69 21.28 0.84
C SER A 56 -13.72 21.39 -0.69
N ARG A 57 -14.75 20.79 -1.32
CA ARG A 57 -15.12 21.01 -2.72
C ARG A 57 -16.39 21.83 -2.86
N ASP A 58 -17.24 21.82 -1.84
CA ASP A 58 -18.42 22.66 -1.77
C ASP A 58 -18.17 24.16 -1.59
N ILE A 59 -19.10 24.97 -2.11
CA ILE A 59 -19.06 26.43 -1.97
C ILE A 59 -19.58 26.83 -0.59
N GLY A 60 -18.66 27.04 0.34
CA GLY A 60 -18.95 27.63 1.65
C GLY A 60 -19.34 26.63 2.74
N SER A 61 -19.22 25.33 2.46
CA SER A 61 -19.32 24.24 3.44
C SER A 61 -18.14 23.27 3.29
N PRO A 62 -17.86 22.42 4.30
CA PRO A 62 -17.01 21.26 4.14
C PRO A 62 -17.58 20.29 3.08
N SER A 63 -16.78 19.31 2.69
CA SER A 63 -17.24 18.22 1.84
C SER A 63 -18.10 17.20 2.59
N ASP A 64 -18.84 16.41 1.83
CA ASP A 64 -19.62 15.22 2.17
C ASP A 64 -18.85 13.92 1.83
N PRO A 65 -17.76 13.57 2.55
CA PRO A 65 -16.83 12.56 2.06
C PRO A 65 -17.35 11.13 2.07
N TYR A 66 -16.99 10.39 1.02
CA TYR A 66 -17.02 8.94 0.96
C TYR A 66 -15.76 8.37 0.29
N LEU A 67 -15.59 7.05 0.34
CA LEU A 67 -14.43 6.37 -0.25
C LEU A 67 -14.78 5.50 -1.44
N ILE A 68 -13.89 5.49 -2.43
CA ILE A 68 -13.79 4.42 -3.42
C ILE A 68 -12.44 3.74 -3.22
N VAL A 69 -12.46 2.43 -2.99
CA VAL A 69 -11.25 1.63 -2.83
C VAL A 69 -11.18 0.60 -3.95
N THR A 70 -10.07 0.63 -4.69
CA THR A 70 -9.86 -0.21 -5.87
C THR A 70 -8.57 -1.02 -5.75
N CYS A 71 -8.61 -2.28 -6.17
CA CYS A 71 -7.43 -3.11 -6.34
C CYS A 71 -7.65 -4.02 -7.55
N GLY A 72 -7.05 -3.66 -8.70
CA GLY A 72 -7.29 -4.34 -9.97
C GLY A 72 -8.74 -4.18 -10.42
N GLU A 73 -9.44 -5.29 -10.61
CA GLU A 73 -10.85 -5.32 -11.01
C GLU A 73 -11.82 -5.20 -9.82
N SER A 74 -11.33 -5.36 -8.59
CA SER A 74 -12.16 -5.26 -7.40
C SER A 74 -12.33 -3.81 -6.98
N VAL A 75 -13.59 -3.36 -6.89
CA VAL A 75 -13.95 -1.99 -6.51
C VAL A 75 -14.98 -2.03 -5.38
N PHE A 76 -14.70 -1.29 -4.31
CA PHE A 76 -15.65 -0.99 -3.25
C PHE A 76 -16.00 0.50 -3.34
N ASN A 77 -17.27 0.80 -3.64
CA ASN A 77 -17.76 2.16 -3.76
C ASN A 77 -18.73 2.45 -2.61
N GLU A 78 -18.36 3.38 -1.73
CA GLU A 78 -19.12 3.74 -0.53
C GLU A 78 -19.94 5.02 -0.70
N ARG A 79 -20.26 5.40 -1.94
CA ARG A 79 -21.02 6.63 -2.26
C ARG A 79 -22.30 6.78 -1.43
N ASP A 80 -23.05 5.70 -1.23
CA ASP A 80 -24.30 5.72 -0.45
C ASP A 80 -24.08 5.84 1.08
N SER A 81 -22.82 5.82 1.53
CA SER A 81 -22.40 5.94 2.94
C SER A 81 -21.51 7.17 3.16
N TYR A 82 -21.79 8.26 2.45
CA TYR A 82 -21.15 9.56 2.67
C TYR A 82 -21.45 10.13 4.06
N GLN A 83 -20.65 11.10 4.49
CA GLN A 83 -20.79 11.77 5.80
C GLN A 83 -20.95 13.27 5.59
N ASP A 84 -22.11 13.83 5.93
CA ASP A 84 -22.46 15.24 5.67
C ASP A 84 -21.50 16.22 6.37
N ASP A 85 -21.00 17.21 5.63
CA ASP A 85 -20.21 18.36 6.11
C ASP A 85 -19.03 17.99 7.07
N GLU A 86 -18.36 16.85 6.85
CA GLU A 86 -17.39 16.28 7.79
C GLU A 86 -15.95 16.29 7.23
N PRO A 87 -15.10 17.25 7.60
CA PRO A 87 -13.70 17.29 7.15
C PRO A 87 -12.80 16.23 7.80
N ASN A 88 -13.24 15.54 8.87
CA ASN A 88 -12.48 14.50 9.57
C ASN A 88 -13.29 13.19 9.68
N PRO A 89 -13.67 12.58 8.53
CA PRO A 89 -14.63 11.49 8.51
C PRO A 89 -14.09 10.24 9.20
N LYS A 90 -14.97 9.52 9.89
CA LYS A 90 -14.65 8.24 10.54
C LYS A 90 -15.23 7.10 9.73
N PHE A 91 -14.36 6.29 9.12
CA PHE A 91 -14.78 5.17 8.29
C PHE A 91 -14.90 3.88 9.10
N ASN A 92 -13.85 3.53 9.85
CA ASN A 92 -13.75 2.28 10.62
C ASN A 92 -14.16 1.03 9.82
N LYS A 93 -13.75 0.97 8.54
CA LYS A 93 -14.11 -0.10 7.61
C LYS A 93 -12.91 -0.98 7.26
N ARG A 94 -13.21 -2.22 6.88
CA ARG A 94 -12.26 -3.20 6.36
C ARG A 94 -12.69 -3.61 4.95
N TYR A 95 -11.72 -3.66 4.04
CA TYR A 95 -11.88 -4.13 2.67
C TYR A 95 -10.93 -5.30 2.41
N ASP A 96 -11.44 -6.34 1.75
CA ASP A 96 -10.69 -7.56 1.47
C ASP A 96 -10.52 -7.73 -0.03
N PHE A 97 -9.28 -7.92 -0.47
CA PHE A 97 -8.92 -8.09 -1.87
C PHE A 97 -8.17 -9.39 -2.08
N ASN A 98 -8.66 -10.24 -2.99
CA ASN A 98 -7.90 -11.40 -3.45
C ASN A 98 -6.81 -10.92 -4.42
N VAL A 99 -5.56 -11.22 -4.13
CA VAL A 99 -4.39 -10.76 -4.88
C VAL A 99 -3.39 -11.88 -5.10
N SER A 100 -2.60 -11.73 -6.16
CA SER A 100 -1.64 -12.72 -6.63
C SER A 100 -0.26 -12.06 -6.72
N PHE A 101 0.75 -12.67 -6.11
CA PHE A 101 2.12 -12.15 -6.03
C PHE A 101 3.11 -13.04 -6.81
N PRO A 102 4.04 -12.48 -7.60
CA PRO A 102 4.23 -11.05 -7.90
C PRO A 102 3.21 -10.53 -8.93
N GLY A 103 3.09 -9.21 -9.03
CA GLY A 103 2.21 -8.54 -9.99
C GLY A 103 0.86 -8.16 -9.40
N ALA A 104 0.77 -8.03 -8.08
CA ALA A 104 -0.44 -7.53 -7.45
C ALA A 104 -0.72 -6.10 -7.95
N PRO A 105 -1.95 -5.80 -8.39
CA PRO A 105 -2.30 -4.44 -8.79
C PRO A 105 -2.17 -3.49 -7.59
N PRO A 106 -1.87 -2.20 -7.82
CA PRO A 106 -1.80 -1.24 -6.74
C PRO A 106 -3.16 -1.12 -6.05
N LEU A 107 -3.14 -1.07 -4.72
CA LEU A 107 -4.32 -0.72 -3.94
C LEU A 107 -4.48 0.80 -3.96
N VAL A 108 -5.63 1.28 -4.41
CA VAL A 108 -5.94 2.69 -4.56
C VAL A 108 -7.06 3.06 -3.61
N VAL A 109 -6.89 4.16 -2.87
CA VAL A 109 -7.91 4.77 -2.03
C VAL A 109 -8.17 6.17 -2.54
N GLU A 110 -9.42 6.43 -2.90
CA GLU A 110 -9.89 7.72 -3.39
C GLU A 110 -10.97 8.22 -2.44
N ALA A 111 -10.85 9.47 -2.00
CA ALA A 111 -11.90 10.18 -1.27
C ALA A 111 -12.61 11.13 -2.22
N TYR A 112 -13.93 11.09 -2.20
CA TYR A 112 -14.80 11.90 -3.02
C TYR A 112 -15.76 12.70 -2.14
N ASP A 113 -16.19 13.84 -2.68
CA ASP A 113 -17.23 14.68 -2.15
C ASP A 113 -18.56 14.31 -2.82
N TYR A 114 -19.58 13.97 -2.04
CA TYR A 114 -20.88 13.61 -2.58
C TYR A 114 -21.64 14.84 -3.04
N ASP A 115 -22.14 14.82 -4.28
CA ASP A 115 -22.98 15.88 -4.82
C ASP A 115 -24.33 15.35 -5.30
N LEU A 116 -25.42 16.03 -4.93
CA LEU A 116 -26.76 15.62 -5.34
C LEU A 116 -27.03 15.88 -6.83
N LEU A 117 -26.46 16.96 -7.40
CA LEU A 117 -26.88 17.49 -8.71
C LEU A 117 -25.80 17.48 -9.79
N PHE A 118 -24.53 17.73 -9.44
CA PHE A 118 -23.48 18.01 -10.44
C PHE A 118 -22.42 16.90 -10.58
N GLY A 119 -22.59 15.80 -9.84
CA GLY A 119 -21.66 14.67 -9.83
C GLY A 119 -20.49 14.93 -8.88
N ASP A 120 -19.98 13.84 -8.32
CA ASP A 120 -19.10 13.89 -7.15
C ASP A 120 -17.68 14.35 -7.50
N ASP A 121 -17.13 15.23 -6.66
CA ASP A 121 -15.80 15.79 -6.84
C ASP A 121 -14.72 14.96 -6.13
N LEU A 122 -13.58 14.74 -6.79
CA LEU A 122 -12.45 14.08 -6.14
C LEU A 122 -11.82 15.01 -5.10
N ILE A 123 -11.88 14.62 -3.82
CA ILE A 123 -11.13 15.29 -2.75
C ILE A 123 -9.64 14.92 -2.89
N GLY A 124 -9.32 13.63 -3.07
CA GLY A 124 -7.94 13.23 -3.34
C GLY A 124 -7.72 11.73 -3.32
N LYS A 125 -6.50 11.33 -3.69
CA LYS A 125 -6.14 9.93 -3.95
C LYS A 125 -4.80 9.54 -3.33
N THR A 126 -4.69 8.30 -2.88
CA THR A 126 -3.41 7.66 -2.54
C THR A 126 -3.36 6.24 -3.07
N SER A 127 -2.15 5.71 -3.25
CA SER A 127 -1.93 4.33 -3.68
C SER A 127 -0.90 3.61 -2.81
N ILE A 128 -1.05 2.30 -2.69
CA ILE A 128 -0.18 1.40 -1.94
C ILE A 128 0.25 0.28 -2.90
N ASP A 129 1.56 0.14 -3.07
CA ASP A 129 2.16 -0.96 -3.81
C ASP A 129 2.18 -2.21 -2.92
N LEU A 130 1.36 -3.20 -3.26
CA LEU A 130 1.26 -4.43 -2.49
C LEU A 130 2.48 -5.35 -2.69
N ASP A 131 3.11 -5.34 -3.87
CA ASP A 131 4.30 -6.13 -4.15
C ASP A 131 5.45 -5.63 -3.26
N ASP A 132 5.63 -4.31 -3.15
CA ASP A 132 6.62 -3.74 -2.22
C ASP A 132 6.37 -4.22 -0.79
N ARG A 133 5.13 -4.19 -0.30
CA ARG A 133 4.81 -4.69 1.05
C ARG A 133 5.11 -6.18 1.20
N PHE A 134 4.76 -6.98 0.20
CA PHE A 134 4.90 -8.43 0.28
C PHE A 134 6.36 -8.88 0.22
N PHE A 135 7.18 -8.27 -0.64
CA PHE A 135 8.57 -8.65 -0.84
C PHE A 135 9.56 -7.89 0.04
N ASN A 136 9.17 -6.80 0.70
CA ASN A 136 10.04 -6.04 1.60
C ASN A 136 10.24 -6.78 2.93
N PRO A 137 11.46 -7.29 3.23
CA PRO A 137 11.69 -8.09 4.43
C PRO A 137 11.50 -7.31 5.73
N LYS A 138 11.75 -6.00 5.71
CA LYS A 138 11.53 -5.14 6.88
C LYS A 138 10.04 -5.02 7.16
N TRP A 139 9.22 -4.83 6.11
CA TRP A 139 7.77 -4.78 6.26
C TRP A 139 7.24 -6.11 6.79
N VAL A 140 7.65 -7.24 6.18
CA VAL A 140 7.22 -8.58 6.60
C VAL A 140 7.59 -8.89 8.05
N ALA A 141 8.77 -8.49 8.50
CA ALA A 141 9.26 -8.77 9.86
C ALA A 141 8.52 -8.01 10.99
N ILE A 142 7.68 -7.03 10.66
CA ILE A 142 6.86 -6.33 11.66
C ILE A 142 5.73 -7.26 12.13
N GLU A 143 5.69 -7.60 13.41
CA GLU A 143 4.64 -8.45 13.99
C GLU A 143 3.27 -7.74 13.99
N GLU A 144 3.22 -6.53 14.55
CA GLU A 144 2.04 -5.67 14.55
C GLU A 144 2.22 -4.53 13.55
N LYS A 145 1.52 -4.62 12.41
CA LYS A 145 1.64 -3.59 11.37
C LYS A 145 1.19 -2.24 11.93
N PRO A 146 1.99 -1.16 11.77
CA PRO A 146 1.64 0.14 12.30
C PRO A 146 0.43 0.73 11.59
N ILE A 147 -0.27 1.63 12.27
CA ILE A 147 -1.24 2.53 11.61
C ILE A 147 -0.44 3.50 10.75
N GLU A 148 -0.78 3.57 9.47
CA GLU A 148 -0.17 4.50 8.53
C GLU A 148 -1.09 5.69 8.27
N THR A 149 -0.54 6.91 8.38
CA THR A 149 -1.17 8.11 7.84
C THR A 149 -0.63 8.34 6.43
N ARG A 150 -1.53 8.61 5.48
CA ARG A 150 -1.17 8.86 4.08
C ARG A 150 -1.81 10.16 3.59
N GLU A 151 -1.04 10.96 2.88
CA GLU A 151 -1.55 12.13 2.19
C GLU A 151 -2.43 11.71 1.02
N LEU A 152 -3.49 12.51 0.79
CA LEU A 152 -4.33 12.42 -0.40
C LEU A 152 -3.88 13.50 -1.38
N TYR A 153 -3.55 13.09 -2.59
CA TYR A 153 -3.11 13.98 -3.65
C TYR A 153 -4.29 14.35 -4.55
N HIS A 154 -4.38 15.63 -4.89
CA HIS A 154 -5.32 16.16 -5.86
C HIS A 154 -4.81 15.91 -7.28
N GLN A 155 -5.72 15.79 -8.25
CA GLN A 155 -5.39 15.82 -9.68
C GLN A 155 -5.56 17.23 -10.24
#